data_AF-A0A1D6GZJ4-F1
#
_entry.id   AF-A0A1D6GZJ4-F1
#
_cell.length_a   1.000
_cell.length_b   1.000
_cell.length_c   1.000
_cell.angle_alpha   90.00
_cell.angle_beta   90.00
_cell.angle_gamma   90.00
#
_symmetry.space_group_name_H-M   'P 1'
#
loop_
_entity.id
_entity.type
_entity.pdbx_description
1 polymer ?
#
loop_
_entity_poly.entity_id
_entity_poly.type
_entity_poly.pdbx_seq_one_letter_code
_entity_poly.pdbx_strand_id
1 'polypeptide(L)'
;MEPVVLNRERVALDKKTRMPVLFDDYSDEDFYGVQRKYSIVARVEVKFPIEPRYRDRQHYILSDINGAKIEAIATRYEIVKYFNSLLHEKHVYKMHNVWFGLNPGAFNFRHLNGTMELYFTHQTVVEPYTVPVQMPPFPKHIFLNLDDIAELPNRTLVDVMAIVVHLDTIHRTMWGTFRKIVIMDA
;
A
#
# COMPACT_ATOMS: atom_id res chain seq x y z
N MET A 1 -4.21 48.62 -4.26
CA MET A 1 -4.79 47.53 -5.07
C MET A 1 -3.75 46.42 -5.10
N GLU A 2 -3.77 45.53 -4.11
CA GLU A 2 -2.81 44.40 -4.05
C GLU A 2 -3.14 43.35 -5.12
N PRO A 3 -2.15 42.71 -5.75
CA PRO A 3 -2.35 42.07 -7.03
C PRO A 3 -2.99 40.68 -6.83
N VAL A 4 -4.19 40.53 -7.40
CA VAL A 4 -4.94 39.27 -7.58
C VAL A 4 -4.08 38.15 -8.20
N VAL A 5 -3.00 38.51 -8.90
CA VAL A 5 -2.04 37.59 -9.52
C VAL A 5 -1.23 36.81 -8.47
N LEU A 6 -0.75 37.47 -7.41
CA LEU A 6 0.02 36.82 -6.33
C LEU A 6 -0.82 35.80 -5.55
N ASN A 7 -2.13 36.05 -5.41
CA ASN A 7 -3.03 35.09 -4.76
C ASN A 7 -3.36 33.88 -5.65
N ARG A 8 -3.46 34.05 -6.98
CA ARG A 8 -3.61 32.90 -7.89
C ARG A 8 -2.35 32.05 -7.94
N GLU A 9 -1.17 32.67 -7.95
CA GLU A 9 0.10 31.95 -7.87
C GLU A 9 0.27 31.27 -6.52
N ARG A 10 -0.09 31.91 -5.40
CA ARG A 10 -0.10 31.27 -4.07
C ARG A 10 -1.05 30.09 -4.01
N VAL A 11 -2.28 30.21 -4.54
CA VAL A 11 -3.24 29.08 -4.57
C VAL A 11 -2.77 27.95 -5.49
N ALA A 12 -2.07 28.27 -6.59
CA ALA A 12 -1.48 27.27 -7.48
C ALA A 12 -0.24 26.61 -6.86
N LEU A 13 0.57 27.36 -6.11
CA LEU A 13 1.75 26.88 -5.39
C LEU A 13 1.35 26.04 -4.17
N ASP A 14 0.31 26.44 -3.45
CA ASP A 14 -0.29 25.75 -2.29
C ASP A 14 -0.91 24.40 -2.71
N LYS A 15 -1.56 24.35 -3.88
CA LYS A 15 -1.94 23.09 -4.53
C LYS A 15 -0.75 22.23 -4.98
N LYS A 16 0.40 22.84 -5.25
CA LYS A 16 1.65 22.17 -5.64
C LYS A 16 2.48 21.68 -4.45
N THR A 17 2.20 22.18 -3.23
CA THR A 17 2.98 21.94 -2.01
C THR A 17 2.19 21.30 -0.87
N ARG A 18 0.99 20.78 -1.13
CA ARG A 18 0.40 19.81 -0.21
C ARG A 18 1.26 18.55 -0.26
N MET A 19 2.02 18.31 0.81
CA MET A 19 2.75 17.06 1.00
C MET A 19 1.82 15.88 0.70
N PRO A 20 2.26 14.87 -0.07
CA PRO A 20 1.49 13.64 -0.24
C PRO A 20 1.12 13.08 1.13
N VAL A 21 -0.12 12.62 1.26
CA VAL A 21 -0.60 12.08 2.54
C VAL A 21 0.09 10.76 2.82
N LEU A 22 0.49 10.54 4.07
CA LEU A 22 1.12 9.31 4.53
C LEU A 22 0.08 8.32 5.06
N PHE A 23 0.46 7.05 5.18
CA PHE A 23 -0.49 6.02 5.61
C PHE A 23 -0.81 6.10 7.11
N ASP A 24 0.14 6.54 7.93
CA ASP A 24 -0.05 6.70 9.37
C ASP A 24 -0.70 8.05 9.76
N ASP A 25 -0.91 8.98 8.81
CA ASP A 25 -1.51 10.30 9.09
C ASP A 25 -3.02 10.22 9.37
N TYR A 26 -3.63 9.04 9.24
CA TYR A 26 -5.07 8.88 9.36
C TYR A 26 -5.50 8.36 10.72
N SER A 27 -6.57 8.96 11.26
CA SER A 27 -7.30 8.45 12.41
C SER A 27 -8.68 7.92 11.99
N ASP A 28 -9.21 6.94 12.73
CA ASP A 28 -10.57 6.41 12.49
C ASP A 28 -11.65 7.52 12.58
N GLU A 29 -11.37 8.62 13.29
CA GLU A 29 -12.28 9.78 13.42
C GLU A 29 -12.39 10.62 12.13
N ASP A 30 -11.37 10.60 11.26
CA ASP A 30 -11.38 11.31 9.98
C ASP A 30 -12.37 10.71 8.97
N PHE A 31 -12.85 9.48 9.21
CA PHE A 31 -13.71 8.73 8.29
C PHE A 31 -15.19 9.16 8.35
N TYR A 32 -15.66 9.72 9.47
CA TYR A 32 -17.04 10.19 9.61
C TYR A 32 -17.30 11.54 8.88
N GLY A 33 -16.29 12.09 8.20
CA GLY A 33 -16.38 13.28 7.37
C GLY A 33 -16.55 13.00 5.86
N VAL A 34 -16.68 14.07 5.07
CA VAL A 34 -16.86 14.05 3.60
C VAL A 34 -15.83 13.15 2.91
N GLN A 35 -16.24 12.33 1.92
CA GLN A 35 -15.36 11.53 1.06
C GLN A 35 -14.20 12.39 0.53
N ARG A 36 -12.99 12.18 1.07
CA ARG A 36 -11.78 12.86 0.64
C ARG A 36 -11.03 12.00 -0.37
N LYS A 37 -10.65 12.62 -1.47
CA LYS A 37 -9.76 12.04 -2.49
C LYS A 37 -8.35 12.50 -2.18
N TYR A 38 -7.42 11.55 -2.09
CA TYR A 38 -6.07 11.84 -1.64
C TYR A 38 -5.05 11.66 -2.75
N SER A 39 -3.90 12.31 -2.55
CA SER A 39 -2.71 12.11 -3.36
C SER A 39 -1.62 11.53 -2.48
N ILE A 40 -1.04 10.42 -2.90
CA ILE A 40 0.00 9.70 -2.18
C ILE A 40 1.21 9.50 -3.08
N VAL A 41 2.36 9.23 -2.46
CA VAL A 41 3.55 8.70 -3.14
C VAL A 41 3.84 7.37 -2.50
N ALA A 42 3.85 6.30 -3.30
CA ALA A 42 4.01 4.96 -2.79
C ALA A 42 4.80 4.05 -3.74
N ARG A 43 5.58 3.16 -3.15
CA ARG A 43 6.26 2.05 -3.83
C ARG A 43 5.37 0.81 -3.81
N VAL A 44 5.30 0.11 -4.92
CA VAL A 44 4.62 -1.19 -4.99
C VAL A 44 5.55 -2.25 -4.41
N GLU A 45 5.29 -2.70 -3.19
CA GLU A 45 6.12 -3.71 -2.53
C GLU A 45 5.86 -5.11 -3.03
N VAL A 46 4.57 -5.43 -3.19
CA VAL A 46 4.07 -6.72 -3.63
C VAL A 46 2.89 -6.48 -4.56
N LYS A 47 2.86 -7.24 -5.65
CA LYS A 47 1.72 -7.31 -6.57
C LYS A 47 1.23 -8.74 -6.63
N PHE A 48 0.07 -8.99 -6.03
CA PHE A 48 -0.49 -10.34 -6.01
C PHE A 48 -1.00 -10.74 -7.40
N PRO A 49 -1.05 -12.05 -7.71
CA PRO A 49 -1.78 -12.54 -8.87
C PRO A 49 -3.23 -12.06 -8.86
N ILE A 50 -3.79 -11.83 -10.04
CA ILE A 50 -5.22 -11.53 -10.19
C ILE A 50 -6.04 -12.71 -9.64
N GLU A 51 -7.09 -12.43 -8.87
CA GLU A 51 -7.94 -13.48 -8.31
C GLU A 51 -8.53 -14.36 -9.43
N PRO A 52 -8.37 -15.70 -9.36
CA PRO A 52 -8.60 -16.57 -10.50
C PRO A 52 -10.08 -16.75 -10.87
N ARG A 53 -10.99 -16.61 -9.90
CA ARG A 53 -12.41 -16.96 -10.06
C ARG A 53 -13.14 -16.01 -11.02
N TYR A 54 -13.02 -14.71 -10.78
CA TYR A 54 -13.74 -13.68 -11.54
C TYR A 54 -12.79 -12.71 -12.26
N ARG A 55 -11.48 -12.74 -11.95
CA ARG A 55 -10.46 -11.84 -12.51
C ARG A 55 -10.79 -10.36 -12.39
N ASP A 56 -11.63 -10.02 -11.43
CA ASP A 56 -12.14 -8.68 -11.16
C ASP A 56 -11.57 -8.13 -9.87
N ARG A 57 -10.59 -8.81 -9.26
CA ARG A 57 -9.93 -8.36 -8.05
C ARG A 57 -8.43 -8.63 -8.09
N GLN A 58 -7.66 -7.64 -7.66
CA GLN A 58 -6.21 -7.76 -7.48
C GLN A 58 -5.78 -6.92 -6.28
N HIS A 59 -4.84 -7.49 -5.53
CA HIS A 59 -4.30 -6.91 -4.31
C HIS A 59 -2.86 -6.42 -4.55
N TYR A 60 -2.48 -5.40 -3.80
CA TYR A 60 -1.13 -4.84 -3.80
C TYR A 60 -0.74 -4.49 -2.36
N ILE A 61 0.52 -4.66 -2.00
CA ILE A 61 1.07 -4.01 -0.81
C ILE A 61 1.83 -2.79 -1.27
N LEU A 62 1.48 -1.63 -0.74
CA LEU A 62 2.14 -0.36 -1.00
C LEU A 62 2.94 0.06 0.23
N SER A 63 4.10 0.69 0.03
CA SER A 63 4.82 1.40 1.08
C SER A 63 4.89 2.89 0.78
N ASP A 64 4.71 3.75 1.79
CA ASP A 64 4.87 5.20 1.65
C ASP A 64 6.33 5.64 1.90
N ILE A 65 6.59 6.94 1.79
CA ILE A 65 7.94 7.52 1.98
C ILE A 65 8.48 7.35 3.40
N ASN A 66 7.65 7.00 4.38
CA ASN A 66 8.08 6.68 5.74
C ASN A 66 8.26 5.17 5.95
N GLY A 67 7.97 4.35 4.94
CA GLY A 67 8.07 2.90 5.00
C GLY A 67 6.87 2.23 5.67
N ALA A 68 5.80 2.97 5.95
CA ALA A 68 4.54 2.39 6.42
C ALA A 68 3.88 1.64 5.25
N LYS A 69 3.16 0.55 5.54
CA LYS A 69 2.61 -0.34 4.50
C LYS A 69 1.12 -0.53 4.56
N ILE A 70 0.43 -0.39 3.45
CA ILE A 70 -1.02 -0.61 3.37
C ILE A 70 -1.36 -1.57 2.23
N GLU A 71 -2.45 -2.32 2.41
CA GLU A 71 -3.04 -3.05 1.30
C GLU A 71 -3.86 -2.11 0.41
N ALA A 72 -3.60 -2.19 -0.90
CA ALA A 72 -4.38 -1.53 -1.93
C ALA A 72 -5.14 -2.56 -2.78
N ILE A 73 -6.39 -2.26 -3.11
CA ILE A 73 -7.29 -3.18 -3.79
C ILE A 73 -7.83 -2.53 -5.06
N ALA A 74 -7.65 -3.22 -6.19
CA ALA A 74 -8.38 -2.95 -7.42
C ALA A 74 -9.57 -3.90 -7.52
N THR A 75 -10.76 -3.36 -7.82
CA THR A 75 -11.97 -4.16 -8.07
C THR A 75 -12.57 -3.80 -9.43
N ARG A 76 -13.29 -4.75 -10.06
CA ARG A 76 -13.80 -4.74 -11.43
C ARG A 76 -12.74 -5.03 -12.49
N TYR A 77 -13.13 -5.84 -13.47
CA TYR A 77 -12.26 -6.34 -14.54
C TYR A 77 -11.44 -5.25 -15.25
N GLU A 78 -12.08 -4.13 -15.64
CA GLU A 78 -11.41 -3.06 -16.39
C GLU A 78 -10.35 -2.32 -15.55
N ILE A 79 -10.68 -2.04 -14.29
CA ILE A 79 -9.79 -1.37 -13.34
C ILE A 79 -8.60 -2.29 -13.01
N VAL A 80 -8.86 -3.56 -12.73
CA VAL A 80 -7.81 -4.57 -12.50
C VAL A 80 -6.91 -4.70 -13.72
N LYS A 81 -7.46 -4.82 -14.93
CA LYS A 81 -6.67 -4.92 -16.16
C LYS A 81 -5.76 -3.71 -16.34
N TYR A 82 -6.29 -2.50 -16.12
CA TYR A 82 -5.54 -1.25 -16.23
C TYR A 82 -4.37 -1.19 -15.24
N PHE A 83 -4.65 -1.32 -13.94
CA PHE A 83 -3.59 -1.24 -12.92
C PHE A 83 -2.63 -2.42 -12.96
N ASN A 84 -3.07 -3.60 -13.40
CA ASN A 84 -2.18 -4.73 -13.64
C ASN A 84 -1.16 -4.43 -14.75
N SER A 85 -1.50 -3.69 -15.79
CA SER A 85 -0.51 -3.29 -16.80
C SER A 85 0.40 -2.14 -16.35
N LEU A 86 -0.11 -1.26 -15.48
CA LEU A 86 0.56 -0.01 -15.13
C LEU A 86 1.52 -0.13 -13.95
N LEU A 87 1.12 -0.90 -12.92
CA LEU A 87 1.86 -1.01 -11.66
C LEU A 87 2.84 -2.18 -11.72
N HIS A 88 4.11 -1.87 -11.46
CA HIS A 88 5.20 -2.84 -11.38
C HIS A 88 5.79 -2.87 -9.99
N GLU A 89 6.15 -4.06 -9.51
CA GLU A 89 6.82 -4.21 -8.22
C GLU A 89 8.12 -3.39 -8.18
N LYS A 90 8.42 -2.89 -7.00
CA LYS A 90 9.58 -2.06 -6.65
C LYS A 90 9.65 -0.69 -7.33
N HIS A 91 8.66 -0.34 -8.15
CA HIS A 91 8.53 0.99 -8.73
C HIS A 91 7.74 1.91 -7.80
N VAL A 92 8.07 3.21 -7.88
CA VAL A 92 7.46 4.27 -7.09
C VAL A 92 6.56 5.11 -7.97
N TYR A 93 5.37 5.40 -7.47
CA TYR A 93 4.36 6.13 -8.20
C TYR A 93 3.77 7.24 -7.35
N LYS A 94 3.41 8.33 -8.02
CA LYS A 94 2.50 9.32 -7.50
C LYS A 94 1.08 8.93 -7.89
N MET A 95 0.21 8.76 -6.91
CA MET A 95 -1.16 8.29 -7.13
C MET A 95 -2.14 9.33 -6.63
N HIS A 96 -3.01 9.78 -7.51
CA HIS A 96 -4.01 10.81 -7.26
C HIS A 96 -5.41 10.23 -7.23
N ASN A 97 -6.31 10.84 -6.46
CA ASN A 97 -7.69 10.38 -6.29
C ASN A 97 -7.79 8.92 -5.85
N VAL A 98 -6.89 8.49 -4.97
CA VAL A 98 -7.05 7.22 -4.26
C VAL A 98 -8.13 7.36 -3.19
N TRP A 99 -8.86 6.28 -2.97
CA TRP A 99 -9.87 6.23 -1.92
C TRP A 99 -9.34 5.42 -0.74
N PHE A 100 -9.52 5.95 0.47
CA PHE A 100 -9.25 5.20 1.69
C PHE A 100 -10.58 4.76 2.31
N GLY A 101 -10.64 3.50 2.73
CA GLY A 101 -11.81 2.87 3.34
C GLY A 101 -11.46 2.18 4.65
N LEU A 102 -12.47 1.96 5.50
CA LEU A 102 -12.33 1.10 6.66
C LEU A 102 -12.23 -0.37 6.21
N ASN A 103 -11.23 -1.06 6.77
CA ASN A 103 -10.98 -2.48 6.69
C ASN A 103 -11.86 -3.19 7.73
N PRO A 104 -12.90 -3.93 7.32
CA PRO A 104 -13.74 -4.68 8.25
C PRO A 104 -13.03 -5.91 8.85
N GLY A 105 -11.75 -6.13 8.53
CA GLY A 105 -10.88 -7.14 9.16
C GLY A 105 -11.18 -8.59 8.81
N ALA A 106 -12.16 -8.84 7.93
CA ALA A 106 -12.66 -10.18 7.61
C ALA A 106 -12.00 -10.81 6.37
N PHE A 107 -11.61 -10.01 5.37
CA PHE A 107 -11.21 -10.53 4.04
C PHE A 107 -9.85 -10.03 3.53
N ASN A 108 -9.25 -9.07 4.22
CA ASN A 108 -8.11 -8.29 3.73
C ASN A 108 -7.01 -8.20 4.79
N PHE A 109 -5.82 -7.79 4.37
CA PHE A 109 -4.70 -7.59 5.26
C PHE A 109 -4.83 -6.27 6.02
N ARG A 110 -4.55 -6.31 7.32
CA ARG A 110 -4.57 -5.16 8.21
C ARG A 110 -3.24 -4.41 8.13
N HIS A 111 -3.33 -3.10 8.03
CA HIS A 111 -2.20 -2.21 8.29
C HIS A 111 -1.79 -2.31 9.77
N LEU A 112 -0.50 -2.18 10.07
CA LEU A 112 0.02 -2.31 11.45
C LEU A 112 -0.56 -1.26 12.40
N ASN A 113 -0.73 -0.03 11.93
CA ASN A 113 -1.13 1.10 12.79
C ASN A 113 -2.58 1.53 12.60
N GLY A 114 -3.42 0.73 11.94
CA GLY A 114 -4.81 1.15 11.75
C GLY A 114 -5.70 0.21 10.97
N THR A 115 -6.96 0.60 10.89
CA THR A 115 -8.02 -0.17 10.24
C THR A 115 -8.21 0.21 8.77
N MET A 116 -7.24 0.83 8.11
CA MET A 116 -7.45 1.41 6.78
C MET A 116 -6.98 0.54 5.64
N GLU A 117 -7.69 0.65 4.52
CA GLU A 117 -7.37 0.09 3.22
C GLU A 117 -7.40 1.16 2.14
N LEU A 118 -6.65 0.93 1.07
CA LEU A 118 -6.65 1.77 -0.11
C LEU A 118 -7.38 1.10 -1.27
N TYR A 119 -8.15 1.87 -2.04
CA TYR A 119 -8.86 1.37 -3.22
C TYR A 119 -8.49 2.18 -4.45
N PHE A 120 -8.21 1.44 -5.52
CA PHE A 120 -8.08 2.00 -6.86
C PHE A 120 -9.44 2.05 -7.55
N THR A 121 -9.72 3.20 -8.15
CA THR A 121 -10.99 3.46 -8.84
C THR A 121 -10.73 3.96 -10.26
N HIS A 122 -11.80 4.10 -11.06
CA HIS A 122 -11.71 4.70 -12.40
C HIS A 122 -11.24 6.16 -12.39
N GLN A 123 -11.26 6.82 -11.22
CA GLN A 123 -10.82 8.21 -11.05
C GLN A 123 -9.37 8.30 -10.59
N THR A 124 -8.78 7.17 -10.19
CA THR A 124 -7.41 7.12 -9.71
C THR A 124 -6.45 7.33 -10.88
N VAL A 125 -5.58 8.33 -10.77
CA VAL A 125 -4.58 8.67 -11.77
C VAL A 125 -3.21 8.34 -11.20
N VAL A 126 -2.37 7.64 -11.97
CA VAL A 126 -1.07 7.17 -11.54
C VAL A 126 0.01 7.67 -12.49
N GLU A 127 1.04 8.27 -11.93
CA GLU A 127 2.19 8.83 -12.64
C GLU A 127 3.49 8.24 -12.07
N PRO A 128 4.50 7.94 -12.92
CA PRO A 128 5.82 7.57 -12.43
C PRO A 128 6.38 8.65 -11.51
N TYR A 129 6.96 8.26 -10.38
CA TYR A 129 7.63 9.19 -9.46
C TYR A 129 9.10 9.37 -9.85
N THR A 130 9.46 10.56 -10.32
CA THR A 130 10.82 10.89 -10.84
C THR A 130 11.62 11.83 -9.94
N VAL A 131 11.07 12.18 -8.77
CA VAL A 131 11.66 13.15 -7.83
C VAL A 131 12.71 12.45 -6.95
N PRO A 132 13.77 13.14 -6.51
CA PRO A 132 14.90 12.54 -5.78
C PRO A 132 14.63 12.10 -4.33
N VAL A 133 13.42 12.27 -3.78
CA VAL A 133 13.13 11.76 -2.43
C VAL A 133 13.19 10.24 -2.49
N GLN A 134 14.20 9.67 -1.82
CA GLN A 134 14.40 8.23 -1.79
C GLN A 134 13.39 7.61 -0.84
N MET A 135 12.64 6.64 -1.37
CA MET A 135 11.88 5.72 -0.53
C MET A 135 12.85 4.99 0.40
N PRO A 136 12.49 4.74 1.67
CA PRO A 136 13.39 4.13 2.62
C PRO A 136 13.79 2.72 2.12
N PRO A 137 15.06 2.32 2.30
CA PRO A 137 15.54 1.02 1.88
C PRO A 137 14.98 -0.11 2.77
N PHE A 138 14.54 0.23 3.97
CA PHE A 138 13.97 -0.71 4.95
C PHE A 138 12.54 -0.31 5.33
N PRO A 139 11.69 -1.28 5.73
CA PRO A 139 10.37 -0.98 6.27
C PRO A 139 10.42 -0.16 7.56
N LYS A 140 9.32 0.53 7.87
CA LYS A 140 9.21 1.37 9.08
C LYS A 140 9.29 0.57 10.38
N HIS A 141 8.63 -0.59 10.42
CA HIS A 141 8.55 -1.44 11.60
C HIS A 141 9.03 -2.83 11.22
N ILE A 142 10.12 -3.30 11.84
CA ILE A 142 10.67 -4.64 11.63
C ILE A 142 10.58 -5.39 12.95
N PHE A 143 9.89 -6.53 12.95
CA PHE A 143 9.83 -7.44 14.08
C PHE A 143 11.10 -8.27 14.12
N LEU A 144 11.75 -8.25 15.29
CA LEU A 144 12.95 -9.04 15.59
C LEU A 144 12.64 -10.25 16.47
N ASN A 145 11.59 -10.17 17.29
CA ASN A 145 11.08 -11.26 18.12
C ASN A 145 9.84 -11.85 17.45
N LEU A 146 9.83 -13.17 17.22
CA LEU A 146 8.70 -13.83 16.58
C LEU A 146 7.50 -13.99 17.52
N ASP A 147 7.71 -13.99 18.84
CA ASP A 147 6.62 -14.09 19.82
C ASP A 147 5.72 -12.85 19.77
N ASP A 148 6.26 -11.67 19.49
CA ASP A 148 5.49 -10.43 19.33
C ASP A 148 4.50 -10.51 18.17
N ILE A 149 4.80 -11.34 17.15
CA ILE A 149 3.92 -11.57 16.00
C ILE A 149 2.76 -12.50 16.37
N ALA A 150 2.98 -13.45 17.27
CA ALA A 150 1.97 -14.43 17.67
C ALA A 150 0.76 -13.77 18.36
N GLU A 151 0.99 -12.63 19.02
CA GLU A 151 -0.04 -11.83 19.68
C GLU A 151 -0.82 -10.92 18.73
N LEU A 152 -0.35 -10.75 17.48
CA LEU A 152 -1.03 -9.89 16.52
C LEU A 152 -2.31 -10.54 15.98
N PRO A 153 -3.34 -9.74 15.68
CA PRO A 153 -4.52 -10.25 15.00
C PRO A 153 -4.17 -10.91 13.66
N ASN A 154 -4.89 -11.98 13.33
CA ASN A 154 -4.78 -12.63 12.02
C ASN A 154 -4.87 -11.63 10.87
N ARG A 155 -4.10 -11.89 9.80
CA ARG A 155 -3.99 -11.07 8.58
C ARG A 155 -3.33 -9.69 8.80
N THR A 156 -2.55 -9.50 9.86
CA THR A 156 -1.73 -8.28 10.00
C THR A 156 -0.50 -8.37 9.09
N LEU A 157 -0.21 -7.30 8.33
CA LEU A 157 1.02 -7.21 7.55
C LEU A 157 2.20 -7.00 8.50
N VAL A 158 3.22 -7.84 8.42
CA VAL A 158 4.42 -7.71 9.24
C VAL A 158 5.66 -7.74 8.37
N ASP A 159 6.67 -7.00 8.78
CA ASP A 159 8.03 -7.15 8.28
C ASP A 159 8.87 -7.83 9.33
N VAL A 160 9.58 -8.88 8.94
CA VAL A 160 10.31 -9.75 9.86
C VAL A 160 11.75 -9.83 9.42
N MET A 161 12.66 -9.69 10.37
CA MET A 161 14.07 -10.02 10.20
C MET A 161 14.37 -11.23 11.07
N ALA A 162 14.78 -12.33 10.44
CA ALA A 162 14.97 -13.62 11.10
C ALA A 162 16.04 -14.44 10.36
N ILE A 163 16.59 -15.43 11.05
CA ILE A 163 17.54 -16.40 10.50
C ILE A 163 16.75 -17.55 9.87
N VAL A 164 17.04 -17.87 8.61
CA VAL A 164 16.49 -19.07 7.95
C VAL A 164 17.26 -20.29 8.44
N VAL A 165 16.64 -21.13 9.26
CA VAL A 165 17.26 -22.34 9.83
C VAL A 165 16.97 -23.59 9.01
N HIS A 166 15.90 -23.60 8.22
CA HIS A 166 15.59 -24.68 7.30
C HIS A 166 14.86 -24.17 6.05
N LEU A 167 15.26 -24.69 4.89
CA LEU A 167 14.66 -24.41 3.60
C LEU A 167 14.20 -25.73 2.96
N ASP A 168 12.90 -25.93 2.89
CA ASP A 168 12.33 -27.18 2.37
C ASP A 168 12.47 -27.28 0.84
N THR A 169 12.23 -28.47 0.30
CA THR A 169 12.11 -28.69 -1.14
C THR A 169 10.89 -27.98 -1.72
N ILE A 170 10.92 -27.73 -3.03
CA ILE A 170 9.78 -27.13 -3.73
C ILE A 170 8.75 -28.22 -4.03
N HIS A 171 7.52 -28.00 -3.59
CA HIS A 171 6.38 -28.84 -3.92
C HIS A 171 5.55 -28.22 -5.05
N ARG A 172 5.15 -29.03 -6.01
CA ARG A 172 4.24 -28.64 -7.10
C ARG A 172 2.88 -29.28 -6.86
N THR A 173 1.84 -28.46 -6.85
CA THR A 173 0.46 -28.90 -6.67
C THR A 173 -0.43 -28.37 -7.79
N MET A 174 -1.67 -28.87 -7.85
CA MET A 174 -2.71 -28.34 -8.75
C MET A 174 -3.01 -26.85 -8.52
N TRP A 175 -2.68 -26.32 -7.33
CA TRP A 175 -2.94 -24.93 -6.92
C TRP A 175 -1.72 -24.01 -7.07
N GLY A 176 -0.60 -24.56 -7.54
CA GLY A 176 0.64 -23.83 -7.70
C GLY A 176 1.82 -24.49 -7.00
N THR A 177 2.94 -23.79 -7.06
CA THR A 177 4.21 -24.20 -6.48
C THR A 177 4.36 -23.56 -5.10
N PHE A 178 4.72 -24.34 -4.08
CA PHE A 178 4.98 -23.80 -2.74
C PHE A 178 6.25 -24.41 -2.14
N ARG A 179 6.82 -23.70 -1.16
CA ARG A 179 7.98 -24.14 -0.37
C ARG A 179 7.78 -23.66 1.06
N LYS A 180 8.09 -24.50 2.05
CA LYS A 180 8.12 -24.10 3.45
C LYS A 180 9.50 -23.59 3.84
N ILE A 181 9.53 -22.60 4.72
CA ILE A 181 10.74 -22.10 5.37
C ILE A 181 10.53 -22.16 6.87
N VAL A 182 11.58 -22.52 7.62
CA VAL A 182 11.61 -22.37 9.07
C VAL A 182 12.57 -21.23 9.37
N ILE A 183 12.06 -20.24 10.08
CA ILE A 183 12.82 -19.08 10.54
C ILE A 183 12.89 -19.10 12.06
N MET A 184 13.95 -18.51 12.60
CA MET A 184 14.16 -18.28 14.02
C MET A 184 14.58 -16.82 14.20
N ASP A 185 14.18 -16.19 15.29
CA ASP A 185 14.75 -14.90 15.68
C ASP A 185 16.26 -15.03 15.99
N ALA A 186 16.94 -13.89 16.05
CA ALA A 186 18.40 -13.80 16.20
C ALA A 186 18.87 -13.97 17.64
#